data_AF-A0A7I8EYG0-F1
#
_entry.id   AF-A0A7I8EYG0-F1
#
_cell.length_a   1.000
_cell.length_b   1.000
_cell.length_c   1.000
_cell.angle_alpha   90.00
_cell.angle_beta   90.00
_cell.angle_gamma   90.00
#
_symmetry.space_group_name_H-M   'P 1'
#
loop_
_entity.id
_entity.type
_entity.pdbx_description
1 polymer ?
#
loop_
_entity_poly.entity_id
_entity_poly.type
_entity_poly.pdbx_seq_one_letter_code
_entity_poly.pdbx_strand_id
1 'polypeptide(L)' 'MSWKTINAILALAVVDEKFCESLLQNPVQTIQLKNFELTQVEREKIRHITAHDLTEFSQKILTVFSKES' A
#
# COMPACT_ATOMS: atom_id res chain seq x y z
N MET A 1 1.50 4.17 -9.77
CA MET A 1 0.15 3.77 -9.29
C MET A 1 -0.74 4.99 -9.30
N SER A 2 -2.02 4.85 -9.62
CA SER A 2 -2.94 6.01 -9.56
C SER A 2 -3.25 6.39 -8.11
N TRP A 3 -3.48 7.68 -7.87
CA TRP A 3 -3.98 8.19 -6.58
C TRP A 3 -5.26 7.49 -6.10
N LYS A 4 -6.14 7.12 -7.04
CA LYS A 4 -7.37 6.39 -6.75
C LYS A 4 -7.10 5.01 -6.14
N THR A 5 -6.08 4.31 -6.66
CA THR A 5 -5.68 2.98 -6.16
C THR A 5 -5.09 3.09 -4.75
N ILE A 6 -4.22 4.07 -4.50
CA ILE A 6 -3.64 4.31 -3.18
C ILE A 6 -4.76 4.57 -2.16
N ASN A 7 -5.67 5.50 -2.47
CA ASN A 7 -6.80 5.80 -1.58
C ASN A 7 -7.71 4.60 -1.34
N ALA A 8 -7.94 3.75 -2.35
CA ALA A 8 -8.74 2.54 -2.19
C ALA A 8 -8.09 1.54 -1.22
N ILE A 9 -6.78 1.35 -1.33
CA ILE A 9 -6.01 0.48 -0.42
C ILE A 9 -6.06 1.03 1.01
N LEU A 10 -5.81 2.32 1.19
CA LEU A 10 -5.83 2.95 2.52
C LEU A 10 -7.22 2.93 3.13
N ALA A 11 -8.27 3.25 2.37
CA ALA A 11 -9.64 3.19 2.85
C ALA A 11 -10.04 1.76 3.27
N LEU A 12 -9.60 0.74 2.52
CA LEU A 12 -9.85 -0.65 2.87
C LEU A 12 -9.14 -1.02 4.19
N ALA A 13 -7.89 -0.59 4.38
CA ALA A 13 -7.15 -0.83 5.62
C ALA A 13 -7.75 -0.14 6.85
N VAL A 14 -8.47 0.98 6.67
CA VAL A 14 -9.18 1.64 7.77
C VAL A 14 -10.38 0.81 8.26
N VAL A 15 -11.06 0.09 7.36
CA VAL A 15 -12.31 -0.62 7.67
C VAL A 15 -12.16 -2.14 7.84
N ASP A 16 -11.07 -2.72 7.34
CA ASP A 16 -10.74 -4.15 7.41
C ASP A 16 -9.42 -4.32 8.20
N GLU A 17 -9.55 -4.55 9.50
CA GLU A 17 -8.41 -4.71 10.43
C GLU A 17 -7.46 -5.83 10.00
N LYS A 18 -8.01 -6.98 9.55
CA LYS A 18 -7.20 -8.11 9.07
C LYS A 18 -6.41 -7.75 7.82
N PHE A 19 -7.01 -6.97 6.92
CA PHE A 19 -6.29 -6.45 5.77
C PHE A 19 -5.19 -5.50 6.19
N CYS A 20 -5.43 -4.61 7.17
CA CYS A 20 -4.42 -3.70 7.71
C CYS A 20 -3.21 -4.46 8.27
N GLU A 21 -3.45 -5.44 9.15
CA GLU A 21 -2.38 -6.27 9.71
C GLU A 21 -1.57 -6.97 8.61
N SER A 22 -2.27 -7.57 7.64
CA SER A 22 -1.63 -8.24 6.50
C SER A 22 -0.85 -7.26 5.62
N LEU A 23 -1.33 -6.03 5.47
CA LEU A 23 -0.72 -4.98 4.66
C LEU A 23 0.59 -4.50 5.31
N LEU A 24 0.62 -4.37 6.64
CA LEU A 24 1.83 -3.96 7.37
C LEU A 24 2.91 -5.06 7.38
N GLN A 25 2.50 -6.34 7.35
CA GLN A 25 3.43 -7.48 7.32
C GLN A 25 3.97 -7.78 5.91
N ASN A 26 3.09 -7.77 4.91
CA ASN A 26 3.46 -8.06 3.52
C ASN A 26 2.62 -7.23 2.54
N PRO A 27 3.01 -5.97 2.27
CA PRO A 27 2.17 -5.05 1.53
C PRO A 27 1.96 -5.47 0.07
N VAL A 28 2.99 -6.02 -0.58
CA VAL A 28 2.90 -6.45 -1.99
C VAL A 28 1.90 -7.60 -2.13
N GLN A 29 2.05 -8.65 -1.33
CA GLN A 29 1.18 -9.82 -1.41
C GLN A 29 -0.27 -9.44 -1.05
N THR A 30 -0.45 -8.66 0.01
CA THR A 30 -1.77 -8.25 0.50
C THR A 30 -2.53 -7.39 -0.52
N ILE A 31 -1.84 -6.45 -1.18
CA ILE A 31 -2.44 -5.63 -2.24
C ILE A 31 -2.85 -6.50 -3.44
N GLN A 32 -2.00 -7.44 -3.86
CA GLN A 32 -2.31 -8.36 -4.97
C GLN A 32 -3.51 -9.28 -4.66
N LEU A 33 -3.63 -9.76 -3.42
CA LEU A 33 -4.75 -10.63 -2.99
C LEU A 33 -6.12 -9.95 -3.07
N LYS A 34 -6.17 -8.60 -3.01
CA LYS A 34 -7.41 -7.83 -3.19
C LYS A 34 -7.63 -7.38 -4.65
N ASN A 35 -6.97 -8.03 -5.62
CA ASN A 35 -7.06 -7.75 -7.06
C ASN A 35 -6.57 -6.35 -7.48
N PHE A 36 -5.74 -5.70 -6.67
CA PHE A 36 -5.04 -4.51 -7.13
C PHE A 36 -3.84 -4.92 -7.97
N GLU A 37 -3.87 -4.55 -9.25
CA GLU A 37 -2.75 -4.80 -10.14
C GLU A 37 -1.58 -3.88 -9.81
N LEU A 38 -0.44 -4.49 -9.52
CA LEU A 38 0.84 -3.81 -9.33
C LEU A 38 1.75 -4.14 -10.51
N THR A 39 2.24 -3.11 -11.18
CA THR A 39 3.37 -3.23 -12.11
C THR A 39 4.63 -3.66 -11.36
N GLN A 40 5.63 -4.15 -12.09
CA GLN A 40 6.91 -4.53 -11.47
C GLN A 40 7.57 -3.37 -10.73
N VAL A 41 7.54 -2.16 -11.29
CA VAL A 41 8.11 -0.96 -10.67
C VAL A 41 7.41 -0.62 -9.36
N GLU A 42 6.08 -0.70 -9.31
CA GLU A 42 5.32 -0.43 -8.09
C GLU A 42 5.57 -1.49 -7.02
N ARG A 43 5.67 -2.78 -7.39
CA ARG A 43 6.03 -3.85 -6.46
C ARG A 43 7.38 -3.61 -5.81
N GLU A 44 8.38 -3.25 -6.60
CA GLU A 44 9.73 -2.96 -6.11
C GLU A 44 9.73 -1.76 -5.16
N LYS A 45 8.92 -0.74 -5.43
CA LYS A 45 8.77 0.41 -4.54
C LYS A 45 8.05 0.05 -3.22
N ILE A 46 7.00 -0.75 -3.31
CA ILE A 46 6.16 -1.11 -2.16
C ILE A 46 6.83 -2.16 -1.26
N ARG A 47 7.61 -3.11 -1.83
CA ARG A 47 8.26 -4.18 -1.04
C ARG A 47 9.23 -3.63 0.02
N HIS A 48 9.73 -2.41 -0.19
CA HIS A 48 10.66 -1.74 0.71
C HIS A 48 9.95 -0.88 1.77
N ILE A 49 8.62 -0.82 1.75
CA ILE A 49 7.84 -0.11 2.76
C ILE A 49 7.67 -1.03 3.96
N THR A 50 8.40 -0.73 5.03
CA THR A 50 8.15 -1.27 6.38
C THR A 50 7.43 -0.21 7.19
N ALA A 51 6.35 -0.54 7.88
CA ALA A 51 5.61 0.40 8.72
C ALA A 51 5.04 -0.33 9.94
N HIS A 52 4.97 0.37 11.08
CA HIS A 52 4.44 -0.18 12.33
C HIS A 52 2.92 -0.01 12.42
N ASP A 53 2.38 1.02 11.78
CA ASP A 53 0.96 1.32 11.74
C ASP A 53 0.52 1.87 10.37
N LEU A 54 -0.79 2.00 10.21
CA LEU A 54 -1.40 2.49 8.97
C LEU A 54 -1.03 3.95 8.67
N THR A 55 -0.77 4.78 9.69
CA THR A 55 -0.39 6.18 9.50
C THR A 55 0.99 6.27 8.87
N GLU A 56 1.96 5.53 9.42
CA GLU A 56 3.32 5.44 8.89
C GLU A 56 3.31 4.85 7.47
N PHE A 57 2.52 3.80 7.24
CA PHE A 57 2.37 3.21 5.91
C PHE A 57 1.84 4.22 4.90
N SER A 58 0.79 4.97 5.28
CA SER A 58 0.17 6.00 4.44
C SER A 58 1.16 7.08 4.05
N GLN A 59 1.98 7.56 4.99
CA GLN A 59 3.00 8.57 4.69
C GLN A 59 4.08 8.03 3.74
N LYS A 60 4.55 6.79 3.97
CA LYS A 60 5.57 6.16 3.12
C LYS A 60 5.07 5.91 1.71
N ILE A 61 3.89 5.32 1.54
CA ILE A 61 3.33 5.05 0.21
C ILE A 61 3.09 6.35 -0.56
N LEU A 62 2.59 7.39 0.11
CA LEU A 62 2.43 8.70 -0.50
C LEU A 62 3.77 9.33 -0.91
N THR A 63 4.81 9.23 -0.09
CA THR A 63 6.14 9.76 -0.41
C THR A 63 6.77 9.06 -1.61
N VAL A 64 6.59 7.74 -1.68
CA VAL A 64 7.12 6.90 -2.76
C VAL A 64 6.47 7.23 -4.11
N PHE A 65 5.20 7.59 -4.12
CA PHE A 65 4.42 7.84 -5.34
C PHE A 65 4.11 9.32 -5.63
N SER A 66 4.34 10.26 -4.69
CA SER A 66 4.16 11.70 -4.94
C SER A 66 5.32 12.33 -5.68
N LYS A 67 6.53 11.76 -5.59
CA LYS A 67 7.72 12.24 -6.32
C LYS A 67 7.68 11.99 -7.83
N GLU A 68 6.61 11.42 -8.36
CA GLU A 68 6.42 11.12 -9.79
C GLU A 68 5.26 11.92 -10.43
N SER A 69 4.77 12.97 -9.76
CA SER A 69 3.79 13.91 -10.32
C SER A 69 4.44 15.22 -10.75
#